data_AF-A0A6A4ZR40-F1
#
_entry.id   AF-A0A6A4ZR40-F1
#
_cell.length_a   1.000
_cell.length_b   1.000
_cell.length_c   1.000
_cell.angle_alpha   90.00
_cell.angle_beta   90.00
_cell.angle_gamma   90.00
#
_symmetry.space_group_name_H-M   'P 1'
#
loop_
_entity.id
_entity.type
_entity.pdbx_description
1 polymer ?
#
loop_
_entity_poly.entity_id
_entity_poly.type
_entity_poly.pdbx_seq_one_letter_code
_entity_poly.pdbx_strand_id
1 'polypeptide(L)'
;SKCVSPVRNQGQCGSCWAFSAAGVAESANCLVTGQLLDLSVQQVVSCSTNGGSEGCNGGWPWYAIDYTANGLCLAKDWPYSATTGSCNVQCTKQKLAIGTSVRVSGEDALATAITNQPVSVTVEAGNAAWQNYRGGVVTQCPGAQSDHAVIAVGYDSQSYKIRNSWGASWGEAGYIRLQRGVGGVGTCNVVDGVSFPQISLNPTTPTPTSGNPTPTPKTPSPVTPSPITPRPSTPTPSPNNQCGNNHNACVWPLTGQVVPYNQAQCASFGGVFVWCP
;
A
#
# COMPACT_ATOMS: atom_id res chain seq x y z
N SER A 1 -3.44 -5.16 -9.28
CA SER A 1 -1.99 -5.32 -9.07
C SER A 1 -1.65 -6.79 -8.99
N LYS A 2 -0.50 -7.23 -9.54
CA LYS A 2 0.01 -8.62 -9.39
C LYS A 2 0.59 -8.89 -8.00
N CYS A 3 0.83 -7.83 -7.21
CA CYS A 3 1.44 -7.88 -5.89
C CYS A 3 0.41 -7.67 -4.77
N VAL A 4 -0.81 -8.18 -4.93
CA VAL A 4 -1.83 -8.24 -3.88
C VAL A 4 -2.32 -9.68 -3.83
N SER A 5 -2.12 -10.36 -2.71
CA SER A 5 -2.57 -11.74 -2.54
C SER A 5 -4.10 -11.87 -2.59
N PRO A 6 -4.66 -13.09 -2.76
CA PRO A 6 -6.09 -13.31 -2.63
C PRO A 6 -6.60 -12.94 -1.23
N VAL A 7 -7.89 -12.57 -1.14
CA VAL A 7 -8.55 -12.30 0.15
C VAL A 7 -8.52 -13.56 1.01
N ARG A 8 -8.12 -13.41 2.29
CA ARG A 8 -8.09 -14.49 3.28
C ARG A 8 -9.17 -14.29 4.35
N ASN A 9 -9.33 -15.28 5.22
CA ASN A 9 -10.29 -15.25 6.32
C ASN A 9 -9.59 -15.53 7.66
N GLN A 10 -9.70 -14.61 8.62
CA GLN A 10 -9.14 -14.73 9.97
C GLN A 10 -10.01 -15.56 10.92
N GLY A 11 -11.23 -15.93 10.51
CA GLY A 11 -12.19 -16.61 11.37
C GLY A 11 -12.53 -15.80 12.62
N GLN A 12 -12.65 -16.47 13.75
CA GLN A 12 -13.02 -15.87 15.04
C GLN A 12 -11.82 -15.41 15.88
N CYS A 13 -10.61 -15.43 15.30
CA CYS A 13 -9.39 -15.02 15.98
C CYS A 13 -9.15 -13.51 15.77
N GLY A 14 -8.86 -12.75 16.84
CA GLY A 14 -8.46 -11.34 16.80
C GLY A 14 -7.04 -11.14 16.23
N SER A 15 -6.82 -11.65 15.02
CA SER A 15 -5.52 -11.71 14.34
C SER A 15 -5.44 -10.79 13.11
N CYS A 16 -6.37 -9.85 12.97
CA CYS A 16 -6.39 -8.87 11.89
C CYS A 16 -5.05 -8.12 11.76
N TRP A 17 -4.41 -7.82 12.90
CA TRP A 17 -3.07 -7.23 12.97
C TRP A 17 -2.02 -8.06 12.23
N ALA A 18 -2.06 -9.38 12.36
CA ALA A 18 -1.16 -10.32 11.69
C ALA A 18 -1.50 -10.48 10.21
N PHE A 19 -2.79 -10.55 9.85
CA PHE A 19 -3.21 -10.59 8.45
C PHE A 19 -2.82 -9.33 7.69
N SER A 20 -3.01 -8.17 8.31
CA SER A 20 -2.65 -6.89 7.73
C SER A 20 -1.14 -6.79 7.53
N ALA A 21 -0.35 -7.09 8.57
CA ALA A 21 1.11 -7.06 8.51
C ALA A 21 1.70 -8.03 7.48
N ALA A 22 1.27 -9.29 7.49
CA ALA A 22 1.73 -10.28 6.50
C ALA A 22 1.33 -9.86 5.08
N GLY A 23 0.11 -9.39 4.86
CA GLY A 23 -0.35 -8.99 3.52
C GLY A 23 0.38 -7.78 2.96
N VAL A 24 0.74 -6.78 3.78
CA VAL A 24 1.58 -5.66 3.31
C VAL A 24 3.03 -6.09 3.08
N ALA A 25 3.55 -7.02 3.88
CA ALA A 25 4.88 -7.59 3.68
C ALA A 25 4.99 -8.41 2.38
N GLU A 26 3.97 -9.23 2.07
CA GLU A 26 3.84 -9.95 0.80
C GLU A 26 3.86 -8.98 -0.39
N SER A 27 3.05 -7.92 -0.29
CA SER A 27 2.90 -6.93 -1.35
C SER A 27 4.19 -6.16 -1.57
N ALA A 28 4.79 -5.65 -0.48
CA ALA A 28 6.06 -4.92 -0.51
C ALA A 28 7.21 -5.77 -1.05
N ASN A 29 7.34 -7.03 -0.61
CA ASN A 29 8.34 -7.95 -1.16
C ASN A 29 8.14 -8.17 -2.67
N CYS A 30 6.90 -8.37 -3.11
CA CYS A 30 6.60 -8.55 -4.53
C CYS A 30 6.93 -7.31 -5.36
N LEU A 31 6.69 -6.10 -4.83
CA LEU A 31 7.04 -4.85 -5.52
C LEU A 31 8.55 -4.70 -5.75
N VAL A 32 9.37 -5.19 -4.81
CA VAL A 32 10.84 -5.11 -4.91
C VAL A 32 11.43 -6.26 -5.73
N THR A 33 10.91 -7.48 -5.56
CA THR A 33 11.52 -8.71 -6.09
C THR A 33 10.81 -9.28 -7.32
N GLY A 34 9.58 -8.83 -7.59
CA GLY A 34 8.68 -9.46 -8.55
C GLY A 34 8.03 -10.76 -8.05
N GLN A 35 8.36 -11.24 -6.85
CA GLN A 35 7.86 -12.50 -6.30
C GLN A 35 6.79 -12.27 -5.23
N LEU A 36 5.55 -12.64 -5.55
CA LEU A 36 4.47 -12.71 -4.57
C LEU A 36 4.58 -14.02 -3.79
N LEU A 37 4.93 -13.92 -2.51
CA LEU A 37 4.97 -15.05 -1.59
C LEU A 37 3.64 -15.20 -0.87
N ASP A 38 3.26 -16.43 -0.55
CA ASP A 38 2.13 -16.75 0.33
C ASP A 38 2.70 -17.02 1.74
N LEU A 39 2.74 -15.99 2.59
CA LEU A 39 3.41 -16.03 3.89
C LEU A 39 2.48 -16.57 4.99
N SER A 40 3.06 -17.28 5.95
CA SER A 40 2.33 -17.83 7.10
C SER A 40 1.92 -16.72 8.07
N VAL A 41 0.63 -16.38 8.03
CA VAL A 41 0.00 -15.54 9.06
C VAL A 41 0.04 -16.24 10.43
N GLN A 42 -0.03 -17.57 10.45
CA GLN A 42 0.02 -18.34 11.70
C GLN A 42 1.31 -18.11 12.46
N GLN A 43 2.46 -18.06 11.77
CA GLN A 43 3.72 -17.75 12.42
C GLN A 43 3.68 -16.38 13.10
N VAL A 44 3.11 -15.36 12.44
CA VAL A 44 2.99 -14.01 13.02
C VAL A 44 2.10 -14.07 14.28
N VAL A 45 0.95 -14.73 14.19
CA VAL A 45 0.01 -14.90 15.33
C VAL A 45 0.67 -15.63 16.51
N SER A 46 1.42 -16.70 16.25
CA SER A 46 2.02 -17.54 17.31
C SER A 46 3.30 -16.98 17.89
N CYS A 47 4.07 -16.19 17.13
CA CYS A 47 5.45 -15.85 17.49
C CYS A 47 5.76 -14.36 17.61
N SER A 48 4.98 -13.46 17.00
CA SER A 48 5.22 -12.02 17.10
C SER A 48 4.63 -11.50 18.42
N THR A 49 5.45 -11.43 19.48
CA THR A 49 5.02 -11.00 20.82
C THR A 49 5.41 -9.56 21.17
N ASN A 50 6.25 -8.92 20.34
CA ASN A 50 6.68 -7.54 20.57
C ASN A 50 5.48 -6.58 20.64
N GLY A 51 5.62 -5.56 21.49
CA GLY A 51 4.58 -4.54 21.67
C GLY A 51 3.30 -5.03 22.32
N GLY A 52 3.34 -6.15 23.03
CA GLY A 52 2.18 -6.72 23.72
C GLY A 52 1.20 -7.42 22.78
N SER A 53 1.69 -7.98 21.67
CA SER A 53 0.84 -8.77 20.76
C SER A 53 0.54 -10.14 21.39
N GLU A 54 -0.73 -10.53 21.43
CA GLU A 54 -1.25 -11.68 22.20
C GLU A 54 -2.01 -12.67 21.29
N GLY A 55 -1.49 -12.93 20.09
CA GLY A 55 -2.09 -13.88 19.15
C GLY A 55 -3.52 -13.50 18.77
N CYS A 56 -4.50 -14.31 19.17
CA CYS A 56 -5.92 -14.06 18.91
C CYS A 56 -6.55 -12.99 19.81
N ASN A 57 -5.87 -12.49 20.85
CA ASN A 57 -6.38 -11.42 21.70
C ASN A 57 -6.05 -10.02 21.16
N GLY A 58 -5.38 -9.93 20.01
CA GLY A 58 -5.00 -8.68 19.37
C GLY A 58 -3.50 -8.44 19.35
N GLY A 59 -3.14 -7.32 18.74
CA GLY A 59 -1.77 -6.91 18.51
C GLY A 59 -1.74 -5.68 17.61
N TRP A 60 -0.56 -5.14 17.37
CA TRP A 60 -0.38 -3.93 16.58
C TRP A 60 0.29 -4.21 15.23
N PRO A 61 -0.26 -3.70 14.11
CA PRO A 61 0.29 -4.00 12.79
C PRO A 61 1.76 -3.61 12.62
N TRP A 62 2.21 -2.49 13.16
CA TRP A 62 3.61 -2.03 12.99
C TRP A 62 4.63 -2.96 13.65
N TYR A 63 4.37 -3.46 14.85
CA TYR A 63 5.26 -4.45 15.49
C TYR A 63 5.29 -5.77 14.74
N ALA A 64 4.16 -6.17 14.16
CA ALA A 64 4.09 -7.36 13.32
C ALA A 64 4.81 -7.17 11.97
N ILE A 65 4.74 -5.99 11.37
CA ILE A 65 5.53 -5.63 10.19
C ILE A 65 7.02 -5.74 10.51
N ASP A 66 7.47 -5.19 11.64
CA ASP A 66 8.87 -5.34 12.10
C ASP A 66 9.26 -6.81 12.27
N TYR A 67 8.36 -7.64 12.80
CA TYR A 67 8.58 -9.07 12.92
C TYR A 67 8.76 -9.74 11.54
N THR A 68 7.92 -9.37 10.56
CA THR A 68 7.99 -9.96 9.19
C THR A 68 9.32 -9.66 8.48
N ALA A 69 10.01 -8.57 8.81
CA ALA A 69 11.30 -8.22 8.23
C ALA A 69 12.40 -9.27 8.54
N ASN A 70 12.22 -10.08 9.58
CA ASN A 70 13.11 -11.20 9.91
C ASN A 70 12.85 -12.48 9.08
N GLY A 71 11.84 -12.43 8.20
CA GLY A 71 11.42 -13.54 7.35
C GLY A 71 10.37 -14.45 7.98
N LEU A 72 9.53 -15.03 7.13
CA LEU A 72 8.41 -15.90 7.52
C LEU A 72 8.43 -17.22 6.74
N CYS A 73 7.84 -18.27 7.34
CA CYS A 73 7.44 -19.48 6.65
C CYS A 73 6.47 -19.15 5.53
N LEU A 74 6.38 -20.04 4.54
CA LEU A 74 5.26 -20.03 3.61
C LEU A 74 4.02 -20.61 4.29
N ALA A 75 2.84 -20.15 3.89
CA ALA A 75 1.55 -20.62 4.41
C ALA A 75 1.35 -22.13 4.19
N LYS A 76 1.91 -22.69 3.10
CA LYS A 76 1.88 -24.14 2.86
C LYS A 76 2.63 -24.96 3.92
N ASP A 77 3.67 -24.39 4.53
CA ASP A 77 4.52 -25.07 5.51
C ASP A 77 4.03 -24.81 6.94
N TRP A 78 3.32 -23.71 7.17
CA TRP A 78 2.63 -23.43 8.43
C TRP A 78 1.25 -22.80 8.17
N PRO A 79 0.22 -23.63 7.93
CA PRO A 79 -1.13 -23.18 7.62
C PRO A 79 -1.79 -22.43 8.80
N TYR A 80 -2.73 -21.55 8.46
CA TYR A 80 -3.51 -20.80 9.44
C TYR A 80 -4.54 -21.69 10.15
N SER A 81 -4.55 -21.65 11.48
CA SER A 81 -5.44 -22.47 12.32
C SER A 81 -6.45 -21.65 13.14
N ALA A 82 -6.48 -20.32 12.98
CA ALA A 82 -7.37 -19.42 13.73
C ALA A 82 -7.26 -19.55 15.26
N THR A 83 -6.06 -19.86 15.76
CA THR A 83 -5.74 -19.97 17.18
C THR A 83 -4.38 -19.33 17.46
N THR A 84 -4.13 -18.89 18.69
CA THR A 84 -2.80 -18.35 19.06
C THR A 84 -1.71 -19.38 18.80
N GLY A 85 -1.94 -20.65 19.19
CA GLY A 85 -0.98 -21.72 19.01
C GLY A 85 0.32 -21.50 19.79
N SER A 86 1.28 -22.40 19.62
CA SER A 86 2.61 -22.29 20.20
C SER A 86 3.63 -21.87 19.13
N CYS A 87 4.62 -21.05 19.50
CA CYS A 87 5.73 -20.73 18.61
C CYS A 87 6.77 -21.85 18.59
N ASN A 88 6.46 -22.98 17.95
CA ASN A 88 7.34 -24.17 17.95
C ASN A 88 7.52 -24.84 16.58
N VAL A 89 6.82 -24.40 15.53
CA VAL A 89 6.99 -24.98 14.20
C VAL A 89 8.30 -24.51 13.55
N GLN A 90 9.02 -25.47 12.98
CA GLN A 90 10.23 -25.24 12.22
C GLN A 90 9.92 -25.29 10.73
N CYS A 91 10.35 -24.28 10.00
CA CYS A 91 10.19 -24.16 8.55
C CYS A 91 11.42 -23.45 7.96
N THR A 92 11.58 -23.49 6.64
CA THR A 92 12.51 -22.60 5.96
C THR A 92 11.89 -21.22 5.78
N LYS A 93 12.34 -20.26 6.60
CA LYS A 93 11.89 -18.86 6.50
C LYS A 93 12.36 -18.22 5.20
N GLN A 94 11.45 -17.53 4.52
CA GLN A 94 11.73 -16.71 3.36
C GLN A 94 12.17 -15.33 3.85
N LYS A 95 13.38 -14.91 3.47
CA LYS A 95 13.86 -13.55 3.72
C LYS A 95 13.15 -12.60 2.75
N LEU A 96 12.60 -11.51 3.29
CA LEU A 96 11.87 -10.52 2.51
C LEU A 96 12.79 -9.35 2.14
N ALA A 97 12.57 -8.75 0.97
CA ALA A 97 13.27 -7.54 0.53
C ALA A 97 12.56 -6.26 1.05
N ILE A 98 12.38 -6.19 2.37
CA ILE A 98 11.69 -5.10 3.07
C ILE A 98 12.48 -4.69 4.32
N GLY A 99 12.26 -3.46 4.78
CA GLY A 99 12.75 -2.96 6.06
C GLY A 99 11.70 -3.01 7.17
N THR A 100 11.96 -2.26 8.24
CA THR A 100 11.03 -2.11 9.37
C THR A 100 9.83 -1.25 8.99
N SER A 101 8.85 -1.16 9.90
CA SER A 101 7.66 -0.36 9.75
C SER A 101 7.96 1.14 9.70
N VAL A 102 7.24 1.83 8.83
CA VAL A 102 7.00 3.28 8.84
C VAL A 102 5.60 3.50 9.38
N ARG A 103 5.40 4.55 10.17
CA ARG A 103 4.10 4.93 10.73
C ARG A 103 3.79 6.36 10.32
N VAL A 104 2.61 6.58 9.77
CA VAL A 104 2.12 7.89 9.34
C VAL A 104 0.64 8.04 9.69
N SER A 105 0.12 9.25 9.56
CA SER A 105 -1.31 9.54 9.71
C SER A 105 -1.72 10.69 8.80
N GLY A 106 -3.02 10.81 8.56
CA GLY A 106 -3.62 11.84 7.70
C GLY A 106 -3.80 11.39 6.25
N GLU A 107 -4.74 12.05 5.56
CA GLU A 107 -5.16 11.67 4.21
C GLU A 107 -4.04 11.80 3.18
N ASP A 108 -3.23 12.86 3.25
CA ASP A 108 -2.11 13.08 2.33
C ASP A 108 -1.04 12.00 2.49
N ALA A 109 -0.74 11.62 3.74
CA ALA A 109 0.23 10.58 4.02
C ALA A 109 -0.27 9.20 3.57
N LEU A 110 -1.54 8.89 3.81
CA LEU A 110 -2.15 7.65 3.32
C LEU A 110 -2.15 7.60 1.78
N ALA A 111 -2.59 8.67 1.13
CA ALA A 111 -2.60 8.76 -0.33
C ALA A 111 -1.18 8.59 -0.90
N THR A 112 -0.19 9.27 -0.33
CA THR A 112 1.22 9.16 -0.75
C THR A 112 1.80 7.77 -0.52
N ALA A 113 1.41 7.08 0.55
CA ALA A 113 1.92 5.74 0.81
C ALA A 113 1.29 4.69 -0.14
N ILE A 114 -0.03 4.77 -0.37
CA ILE A 114 -0.76 3.84 -1.24
C ILE A 114 -0.28 3.89 -2.69
N THR A 115 0.19 5.04 -3.19
CA THR A 115 0.76 5.13 -4.56
C THR A 115 2.04 4.32 -4.73
N ASN A 116 2.78 4.06 -3.63
CA ASN A 116 4.02 3.31 -3.66
C ASN A 116 3.79 1.82 -3.34
N GLN A 117 2.91 1.50 -2.38
CA GLN A 117 2.63 0.13 -1.96
C GLN A 117 1.32 0.01 -1.19
N PRO A 118 0.70 -1.18 -1.11
CA PRO A 118 -0.35 -1.44 -0.14
C PRO A 118 0.12 -1.19 1.30
N VAL A 119 -0.75 -0.60 2.12
CA VAL A 119 -0.43 -0.20 3.50
C VAL A 119 -1.46 -0.74 4.49
N SER A 120 -1.02 -0.99 5.72
CA SER A 120 -1.90 -1.39 6.81
C SER A 120 -2.53 -0.14 7.39
N VAL A 121 -3.83 -0.18 7.62
CA VAL A 121 -4.60 0.88 8.29
C VAL A 121 -5.41 0.28 9.43
N THR A 122 -5.53 1.00 10.53
CA THR A 122 -6.47 0.68 11.61
C THR A 122 -7.81 1.35 11.35
N VAL A 123 -8.90 0.66 11.65
CA VAL A 123 -10.26 1.13 11.37
C VAL A 123 -11.21 0.76 12.50
N GLU A 124 -12.30 1.51 12.60
CA GLU A 124 -13.47 1.17 13.41
C GLU A 124 -14.36 0.18 12.63
N ALA A 125 -14.26 -1.11 12.92
CA ALA A 125 -14.97 -2.18 12.20
C ALA A 125 -16.03 -2.91 13.06
N GLY A 126 -16.05 -2.70 14.38
CA GLY A 126 -17.02 -3.29 15.31
C GLY A 126 -18.46 -2.78 15.18
N ASN A 127 -18.75 -1.92 14.19
CA ASN A 127 -20.08 -1.32 14.00
C ASN A 127 -20.91 -2.00 12.90
N ALA A 128 -22.21 -1.69 12.89
CA ALA A 128 -23.18 -2.27 11.93
C ALA A 128 -22.93 -1.85 10.47
N ALA A 129 -22.36 -0.66 10.21
CA ALA A 129 -22.06 -0.23 8.85
C ALA A 129 -20.99 -1.12 8.22
N TRP A 130 -19.97 -1.47 9.00
CA TRP A 130 -18.90 -2.38 8.58
C TRP A 130 -19.39 -3.84 8.53
N GLN A 131 -19.96 -4.36 9.61
CA GLN A 131 -20.39 -5.77 9.69
C GLN A 131 -21.38 -6.16 8.59
N ASN A 132 -22.32 -5.26 8.27
CA ASN A 132 -23.37 -5.52 7.28
C ASN A 132 -23.05 -5.00 5.87
N TYR A 133 -21.83 -4.51 5.64
CA TYR A 133 -21.45 -3.97 4.34
C TYR A 133 -21.63 -5.00 3.20
N ARG A 134 -22.20 -4.54 2.08
CA ARG A 134 -22.40 -5.33 0.85
C ARG A 134 -21.91 -4.62 -0.42
N GLY A 135 -21.72 -3.31 -0.37
CA GLY A 135 -21.29 -2.51 -1.52
C GLY A 135 -21.52 -1.03 -1.32
N GLY A 136 -20.93 -0.22 -2.21
CA GLY A 136 -21.03 1.24 -2.17
C GLY A 136 -19.89 1.90 -1.38
N VAL A 137 -19.92 3.22 -1.26
CA VAL A 137 -18.95 3.98 -0.46
C VAL A 137 -19.55 4.23 0.92
N VAL A 138 -18.89 3.73 1.97
CA VAL A 138 -19.21 4.07 3.34
C VAL A 138 -18.71 5.48 3.61
N THR A 139 -19.60 6.35 4.06
CA THR A 139 -19.32 7.78 4.31
C THR A 139 -19.11 8.09 5.78
N GLN A 140 -19.65 7.27 6.68
CA GLN A 140 -19.58 7.48 8.13
C GLN A 140 -19.58 6.16 8.90
N CYS A 141 -18.91 6.19 10.06
CA CYS A 141 -19.01 5.19 11.12
C CYS A 141 -19.44 5.90 12.43
N PRO A 142 -19.86 5.15 13.47
CA PRO A 142 -20.30 5.73 14.74
C PRO A 142 -19.27 6.60 15.48
N GLY A 143 -17.97 6.48 15.17
CA GLY A 143 -16.90 7.28 15.78
C GLY A 143 -16.29 6.64 17.03
N ALA A 144 -16.40 5.32 17.18
CA ALA A 144 -15.69 4.57 18.22
C ALA A 144 -14.18 4.43 17.91
N GLN A 145 -13.43 3.89 18.87
CA GLN A 145 -12.00 3.61 18.67
C GLN A 145 -11.80 2.53 17.60
N SER A 146 -10.66 2.61 16.91
CA SER A 146 -10.24 1.57 15.97
C SER A 146 -10.03 0.24 16.70
N ASP A 147 -10.62 -0.83 16.18
CA ASP A 147 -10.62 -2.17 16.76
C ASP A 147 -10.12 -3.24 15.78
N HIS A 148 -9.80 -2.84 14.55
CA HIS A 148 -9.47 -3.76 13.47
C HIS A 148 -8.38 -3.22 12.56
N ALA A 149 -7.59 -4.12 11.96
CA ALA A 149 -6.51 -3.78 11.04
C ALA A 149 -6.75 -4.41 9.67
N VAL A 150 -6.63 -3.59 8.63
CA VAL A 150 -6.95 -3.93 7.24
C VAL A 150 -5.94 -3.30 6.29
N ILE A 151 -5.99 -3.67 5.01
CA ILE A 151 -5.00 -3.21 4.03
C ILE A 151 -5.64 -2.23 3.05
N ALA A 152 -5.17 -0.99 3.01
CA ALA A 152 -5.50 -0.08 1.93
C ALA A 152 -4.66 -0.42 0.68
N VAL A 153 -5.34 -0.73 -0.43
CA VAL A 153 -4.70 -1.26 -1.65
C VAL A 153 -4.79 -0.31 -2.85
N GLY A 154 -5.45 0.83 -2.68
CA GLY A 154 -5.69 1.80 -3.74
C GLY A 154 -6.69 2.87 -3.31
N TYR A 155 -6.87 3.86 -4.17
CA TYR A 155 -7.93 4.86 -4.03
C TYR A 155 -8.36 5.38 -5.40
N ASP A 156 -9.54 5.97 -5.45
CA ASP A 156 -10.02 6.83 -6.54
C ASP A 156 -10.33 8.23 -6.01
N SER A 157 -10.91 9.12 -6.82
CA SER A 157 -11.22 10.50 -6.40
C SER A 157 -12.20 10.60 -5.22
N GLN A 158 -12.96 9.55 -4.92
CA GLN A 158 -14.02 9.55 -3.91
C GLN A 158 -13.76 8.61 -2.73
N SER A 159 -13.00 7.53 -2.93
CA SER A 159 -12.93 6.42 -1.98
C SER A 159 -11.56 5.74 -1.88
N TYR A 160 -11.21 5.29 -0.68
CA TYR A 160 -10.13 4.34 -0.45
C TYR A 160 -10.66 2.93 -0.67
N LYS A 161 -9.92 2.09 -1.40
CA LYS A 161 -10.21 0.66 -1.55
C LYS A 161 -9.46 -0.12 -0.48
N ILE A 162 -10.21 -0.77 0.40
CA ILE A 162 -9.68 -1.45 1.58
C ILE A 162 -9.96 -2.95 1.45
N ARG A 163 -8.91 -3.76 1.57
CA ARG A 163 -8.99 -5.23 1.65
C ARG A 163 -9.16 -5.65 3.10
N ASN A 164 -10.22 -6.42 3.36
CA ASN A 164 -10.49 -6.99 4.67
C ASN A 164 -9.95 -8.45 4.75
N SER A 165 -10.01 -9.03 5.94
CA SER A 165 -9.60 -10.41 6.27
C SER A 165 -10.79 -11.28 6.71
N TRP A 166 -12.00 -11.00 6.20
CA TRP A 166 -13.23 -11.73 6.54
C TRP A 166 -13.74 -12.64 5.41
N GLY A 167 -12.83 -13.02 4.50
CA GLY A 167 -13.17 -13.86 3.34
C GLY A 167 -13.81 -13.09 2.19
N ALA A 168 -13.74 -13.69 0.99
CA ALA A 168 -14.21 -13.07 -0.24
C ALA A 168 -15.75 -12.96 -0.33
N SER A 169 -16.51 -13.65 0.52
CA SER A 169 -17.97 -13.56 0.56
C SER A 169 -18.50 -12.32 1.28
N TRP A 170 -17.65 -11.58 1.99
CA TRP A 170 -18.01 -10.35 2.68
C TRP A 170 -17.77 -9.13 1.79
N GLY A 171 -18.68 -8.14 1.82
CA GLY A 171 -18.51 -6.89 1.08
C GLY A 171 -18.37 -7.07 -0.44
N GLU A 172 -17.57 -6.20 -1.05
CA GLU A 172 -17.26 -6.23 -2.48
C GLU A 172 -16.13 -7.24 -2.75
N ALA A 173 -16.46 -8.53 -2.73
CA ALA A 173 -15.50 -9.63 -2.91
C ALA A 173 -14.34 -9.63 -1.88
N GLY A 174 -14.64 -9.29 -0.62
CA GLY A 174 -13.68 -9.16 0.48
C GLY A 174 -13.14 -7.74 0.69
N TYR A 175 -13.66 -6.77 -0.05
CA TYR A 175 -13.25 -5.37 0.02
C TYR A 175 -14.38 -4.47 0.53
N ILE A 176 -13.99 -3.28 0.97
CA ILE A 176 -14.87 -2.17 1.32
C ILE A 176 -14.30 -0.87 0.76
N ARG A 177 -15.18 0.07 0.40
CA ARG A 177 -14.81 1.42 -0.03
C ARG A 177 -15.20 2.44 1.03
N LEU A 178 -14.22 3.24 1.48
CA LEU A 178 -14.41 4.27 2.50
C LEU A 178 -14.23 5.65 1.87
N GLN A 179 -15.09 6.61 2.20
CA GLN A 179 -15.03 7.96 1.64
C GLN A 179 -13.68 8.64 1.94
N ARG A 180 -13.19 9.40 0.96
CA ARG A 180 -11.99 10.24 1.03
C ARG A 180 -12.35 11.71 1.16
N GLY A 181 -11.40 12.51 1.65
CA GLY A 181 -11.52 13.96 1.69
C GLY A 181 -12.39 14.45 2.83
N VAL A 182 -12.58 13.64 3.89
CA VAL A 182 -13.41 14.02 5.03
C VAL A 182 -12.62 14.72 6.14
N GLY A 183 -11.28 14.76 6.03
CA GLY A 183 -10.40 15.33 7.05
C GLY A 183 -10.39 14.54 8.38
N GLY A 184 -9.80 15.13 9.42
CA GLY A 184 -9.68 14.51 10.73
C GLY A 184 -8.98 13.15 10.70
N VAL A 185 -9.58 12.15 11.36
CA VAL A 185 -9.11 10.75 11.37
C VAL A 185 -9.60 9.94 10.16
N GLY A 186 -10.31 10.58 9.22
CA GLY A 186 -10.86 9.92 8.03
C GLY A 186 -12.10 9.08 8.34
N THR A 187 -12.78 8.60 7.30
CA THR A 187 -13.95 7.74 7.47
C THR A 187 -13.56 6.45 8.19
N CYS A 188 -14.25 6.15 9.31
CA CYS A 188 -13.97 4.98 10.15
C CYS A 188 -12.53 4.91 10.65
N ASN A 189 -11.91 6.06 10.92
CA ASN A 189 -10.53 6.22 11.43
C ASN A 189 -9.41 5.75 10.48
N VAL A 190 -9.72 5.54 9.19
CA VAL A 190 -8.82 4.90 8.21
C VAL A 190 -7.47 5.60 8.04
N VAL A 191 -7.34 6.88 8.41
CA VAL A 191 -6.08 7.62 8.28
C VAL A 191 -5.37 7.87 9.60
N ASP A 192 -5.88 7.36 10.72
CA ASP A 192 -5.29 7.58 12.05
C ASP A 192 -4.05 6.69 12.28
N GLY A 193 -4.19 5.39 12.03
CA GLY A 193 -3.11 4.42 12.22
C GLY A 193 -2.68 3.78 10.91
N VAL A 194 -1.82 4.48 10.14
CA VAL A 194 -1.26 3.96 8.88
C VAL A 194 0.15 3.42 9.13
N SER A 195 0.42 2.19 8.68
CA SER A 195 1.74 1.58 8.78
C SER A 195 2.07 0.68 7.59
N PHE A 196 3.34 0.65 7.21
CA PHE A 196 3.81 -0.13 6.07
C PHE A 196 5.31 -0.40 6.17
N PRO A 197 5.82 -1.52 5.62
CA PRO A 197 7.26 -1.79 5.62
C PRO A 197 7.99 -0.83 4.69
N GLN A 198 9.20 -0.40 5.06
CA GLN A 198 10.10 0.28 4.16
C GLN A 198 10.47 -0.61 2.97
N ILE A 199 10.52 -0.04 1.76
CA ILE A 199 11.03 -0.72 0.57
C ILE A 199 12.10 0.14 -0.10
N SER A 200 13.12 -0.50 -0.66
CA SER A 200 14.10 0.14 -1.53
C SER A 200 13.82 -0.31 -2.96
N LEU A 201 13.04 0.49 -3.69
CA LEU A 201 12.88 0.28 -5.12
C LEU A 201 14.22 0.65 -5.78
N ASN A 202 15.01 -0.34 -6.18
CA ASN A 202 16.22 -0.09 -6.96
C ASN A 202 15.83 0.67 -8.23
N PRO A 203 16.35 1.89 -8.49
CA PRO A 203 16.16 2.57 -9.76
C PRO A 203 17.02 1.87 -10.82
N THR A 204 16.64 0.66 -11.24
CA THR A 204 17.26 0.01 -12.39
C THR A 204 16.50 0.38 -13.64
N THR A 205 16.71 1.62 -14.07
CA THR A 205 16.67 1.97 -15.48
C THR A 205 18.01 2.66 -15.76
N PRO A 206 18.88 2.11 -16.62
CA PRO A 206 20.05 2.85 -17.04
C PRO A 206 19.55 4.08 -17.81
N THR A 207 19.79 5.25 -17.25
CA THR A 207 19.74 6.51 -18.00
C THR A 207 20.57 6.29 -19.28
N PRO A 208 20.02 6.53 -20.49
CA PRO A 208 20.82 6.51 -21.69
C PRO A 208 21.92 7.54 -21.50
N THR A 209 23.16 7.07 -21.39
CA THR A 209 24.32 7.96 -21.32
C THR A 209 24.46 8.58 -22.71
N SER A 210 23.83 9.73 -22.91
CA SER A 210 24.07 10.57 -24.07
C SER A 210 25.49 11.12 -23.95
N GLY A 211 26.44 10.39 -24.51
CA GLY A 211 27.77 10.91 -24.75
C GLY A 211 27.69 12.10 -25.69
N ASN A 212 28.25 13.23 -25.27
CA ASN A 212 28.89 14.18 -26.17
C ASN A 212 29.86 15.07 -25.38
N PRO A 213 30.90 15.65 -26.02
CA PRO A 213 32.25 15.64 -25.50
C PRO A 213 32.56 16.91 -24.71
N THR A 214 33.58 16.78 -23.86
CA THR A 214 34.31 17.84 -23.18
C THR A 214 34.66 19.02 -24.11
N PRO A 215 34.54 20.26 -23.60
CA PRO A 215 35.66 21.18 -23.69
C PRO A 215 36.14 21.67 -22.31
N THR A 216 37.45 21.84 -22.24
CA THR A 216 38.31 22.21 -21.11
C THR A 216 38.09 23.65 -20.58
N PRO A 217 38.64 24.00 -19.40
CA PRO A 217 38.13 25.02 -18.48
C PRO A 217 38.70 26.43 -18.68
N LYS A 218 37.91 27.45 -18.28
CA LYS A 218 38.41 28.79 -17.90
C LYS A 218 37.72 29.30 -16.63
N THR A 219 38.54 29.72 -15.67
CA THR A 219 38.19 30.40 -14.40
C THR A 219 38.52 31.90 -14.53
N PRO A 220 38.20 32.77 -13.55
CA PRO A 220 36.90 33.40 -13.27
C PRO A 220 36.93 34.93 -13.48
N SER A 221 35.78 35.61 -13.39
CA SER A 221 35.72 37.04 -13.07
C SER A 221 34.38 37.44 -12.42
N PRO A 222 34.33 38.57 -11.68
CA PRO A 222 33.45 38.76 -10.52
C PRO A 222 32.06 39.30 -10.86
N VAL A 223 31.17 39.07 -9.89
CA VAL A 223 29.73 39.39 -9.86
C VAL A 223 29.47 40.90 -9.86
N THR A 224 28.45 41.33 -10.59
CA THR A 224 27.71 42.59 -10.34
C THR A 224 26.21 42.30 -10.44
N PRO A 225 25.35 42.76 -9.49
CA PRO A 225 23.94 42.38 -9.45
C PRO A 225 23.03 43.39 -10.16
N SER A 226 22.00 42.90 -10.87
CA SER A 226 20.73 43.57 -11.22
C SER A 226 19.85 42.63 -12.07
N PRO A 227 18.55 42.90 -12.30
CA PRO A 227 17.42 43.01 -11.38
C PRO A 227 16.39 41.87 -11.60
N ILE A 228 15.47 41.71 -10.66
CA ILE A 228 14.44 40.65 -10.61
C ILE A 228 13.47 40.80 -11.80
N THR A 229 13.32 39.75 -12.61
CA THR A 229 12.27 39.61 -13.63
C THR A 229 11.29 38.49 -13.27
N PRO A 230 10.01 38.57 -13.70
CA PRO A 230 8.95 37.67 -13.21
C PRO A 230 9.09 36.26 -13.77
N ARG A 231 8.74 35.28 -12.93
CA ARG A 231 8.73 33.84 -13.21
C ARG A 231 7.86 33.50 -14.45
N PRO A 232 8.37 32.74 -15.43
CA PRO A 232 7.53 32.18 -16.49
C PRO A 232 6.62 31.09 -15.92
N SER A 233 5.35 31.12 -16.31
CA SER A 233 4.42 30.01 -16.15
C SER A 233 4.91 28.81 -16.98
N THR A 234 5.13 27.69 -16.31
CA THR A 234 5.41 26.41 -16.98
C THR A 234 4.20 25.95 -17.79
N PRO A 235 4.36 25.58 -19.07
CA PRO A 235 3.27 25.08 -19.89
C PRO A 235 2.88 23.66 -19.45
N THR A 236 1.57 23.40 -19.40
CA THR A 236 1.00 22.07 -19.22
C THR A 236 1.45 21.15 -20.38
N PRO A 237 1.93 19.92 -20.13
CA PRO A 237 2.36 19.02 -21.20
C PRO A 237 1.18 18.64 -22.10
N SER A 238 1.42 18.67 -23.42
CA SER A 238 0.48 18.20 -24.44
C SER A 238 0.20 16.69 -24.29
N PRO A 239 -1.00 16.17 -24.62
CA PRO A 239 -1.43 14.80 -24.32
C PRO A 239 -0.57 13.68 -24.95
N ASN A 240 0.18 13.96 -26.01
CA ASN A 240 0.81 12.92 -26.83
C ASN A 240 2.05 12.24 -26.21
N ASN A 241 2.64 12.79 -25.13
CA ASN A 241 3.90 12.24 -24.60
C ASN A 241 3.71 11.26 -23.44
N GLN A 242 2.46 10.91 -23.09
CA GLN A 242 2.14 10.06 -21.93
C GLN A 242 1.87 8.59 -22.26
N CYS A 243 1.87 8.19 -23.55
CA CYS A 243 1.34 6.88 -23.96
C CYS A 243 2.40 5.89 -24.46
N GLY A 244 3.64 6.34 -24.70
CA GLY A 244 4.62 5.52 -25.40
C GLY A 244 4.08 5.05 -26.76
N ASN A 245 4.13 3.74 -27.02
CA ASN A 245 3.65 3.13 -28.27
C ASN A 245 2.18 2.61 -28.21
N ASN A 246 1.43 2.90 -27.15
CA ASN A 246 0.07 2.37 -26.99
C ASN A 246 -0.99 3.39 -27.46
N HIS A 247 -2.02 2.92 -28.17
CA HIS A 247 -3.19 3.71 -28.61
C HIS A 247 -4.07 4.19 -27.44
N ASN A 248 -3.93 3.57 -26.28
CA ASN A 248 -4.60 3.95 -25.05
C ASN A 248 -3.73 3.59 -23.86
N ALA A 249 -3.76 4.43 -22.84
CA ALA A 249 -2.94 4.24 -21.66
C ALA A 249 -3.68 4.67 -20.40
N CYS A 250 -3.34 4.01 -19.29
CA CYS A 250 -3.72 4.46 -17.97
C CYS A 250 -2.52 5.15 -17.32
N VAL A 251 -2.71 6.41 -16.92
CA VAL A 251 -1.64 7.28 -16.43
C VAL A 251 -1.93 7.69 -14.98
N TRP A 252 -0.92 7.62 -14.11
CA TRP A 252 -0.98 8.21 -12.77
C TRP A 252 -0.25 9.55 -12.75
N PRO A 253 -0.94 10.70 -12.65
CA PRO A 253 -0.33 12.02 -12.78
C PRO A 253 0.75 12.32 -11.75
N LEU A 254 0.69 11.66 -10.59
CA LEU A 254 1.62 11.87 -9.49
C LEU A 254 2.91 11.05 -9.61
N THR A 255 2.85 9.89 -10.27
CA THR A 255 4.00 8.98 -10.40
C THR A 255 4.56 8.93 -11.83
N GLY A 256 3.83 9.47 -12.82
CA GLY A 256 4.17 9.36 -14.23
C GLY A 256 4.08 7.93 -14.77
N GLN A 257 3.52 6.99 -13.99
CA GLN A 257 3.41 5.58 -14.38
C GLN A 257 2.36 5.41 -15.48
N VAL A 258 2.74 4.69 -16.54
CA VAL A 258 1.91 4.44 -17.73
C VAL A 258 1.77 2.92 -17.90
N VAL A 259 0.53 2.43 -17.98
CA VAL A 259 0.24 1.00 -18.16
C VAL A 259 -0.85 0.77 -19.21
N PRO A 260 -0.79 -0.32 -20.01
CA PRO A 260 -1.71 -0.58 -21.11
C PRO A 260 -3.00 -1.25 -20.61
N TYR A 261 -3.73 -0.56 -19.73
CA TYR A 261 -5.01 -1.02 -19.23
C TYR A 261 -6.17 -0.41 -20.01
N ASN A 262 -7.25 -1.16 -20.15
CA ASN A 262 -8.48 -0.63 -20.72
C ASN A 262 -9.14 0.36 -19.74
N GLN A 263 -10.13 1.12 -20.22
CA GLN A 263 -10.77 2.18 -19.44
C GLN A 263 -11.39 1.68 -18.12
N ALA A 264 -12.02 0.52 -18.13
CA ALA A 264 -12.64 -0.06 -16.94
C ALA A 264 -11.58 -0.45 -15.90
N GLN A 265 -10.48 -1.07 -16.34
CA GLN A 265 -9.34 -1.39 -15.51
C GLN A 265 -8.69 -0.12 -14.96
N CYS A 266 -8.48 0.89 -15.80
CA CYS A 266 -7.88 2.15 -15.41
C CYS A 266 -8.67 2.86 -14.32
N ALA A 267 -9.99 2.95 -14.50
CA ALA A 267 -10.90 3.50 -13.51
C ALA A 267 -10.89 2.69 -12.20
N SER A 268 -10.82 1.36 -12.28
CA SER A 268 -10.80 0.48 -11.10
C SER A 268 -9.54 0.59 -10.23
N PHE A 269 -8.46 1.18 -10.77
CA PHE A 269 -7.20 1.39 -10.06
C PHE A 269 -6.93 2.88 -9.76
N GLY A 270 -7.86 3.78 -10.10
CA GLY A 270 -7.71 5.21 -9.82
C GLY A 270 -6.71 5.92 -10.73
N GLY A 271 -6.38 5.34 -11.88
CA GLY A 271 -5.59 6.01 -12.90
C GLY A 271 -6.46 6.85 -13.85
N VAL A 272 -5.84 7.76 -14.58
CA VAL A 272 -6.49 8.57 -15.61
C VAL A 272 -6.38 7.84 -16.94
N PHE A 273 -7.52 7.49 -17.54
CA PHE A 273 -7.54 6.88 -18.86
C PHE A 273 -7.32 7.96 -19.91
N VAL A 274 -6.31 7.77 -20.75
CA VAL A 274 -5.93 8.71 -21.79
C VAL A 274 -6.07 8.00 -23.13
N TRP A 275 -6.83 8.64 -24.04
CA TRP A 275 -6.98 8.18 -25.41
C TRP A 275 -5.92 8.87 -26.27
N CYS A 276 -5.11 8.10 -26.96
CA CYS A 276 -3.94 8.59 -27.67
C CYS A 276 -4.16 8.34 -29.17
N PRO A 277 -4.28 9.39 -30.00
CA PRO A 277 -4.53 9.24 -31.44
C PRO A 277 -3.36 8.55 -32.16
#